data_AF-A0A662LD81-F1
#
_entry.id   AF-A0A662LD81-F1
#
_cell.length_a   1.000
_cell.length_b   1.000
_cell.length_c   1.000
_cell.angle_alpha   90.00
_cell.angle_beta   90.00
_cell.angle_gamma   90.00
#
_symmetry.space_group_name_H-M   'P 1'
#
loop_
_entity.id
_entity.type
_entity.pdbx_description
1 polymer ?
#
loop_
_entity_poly.entity_id
_entity_poly.type
_entity_poly.pdbx_seq_one_letter_code
_entity_poly.pdbx_strand_id
1 'polypeptide(L)'
;YFADSLKNFEDEAAAFFNFYKYRKEKEMKIESHKLDVVIHSFLPFRMKVEVWRNESMVGEAMARFRRASFDLPEGSYIVKIYARNRFIGERFVKLNDDKKIHVFCSFEGKLVVNTNDGIEAILLDENGIVAKNTSSDGYTILKAPLFYKYRLRLSYKGFILYETELYLPHRSIEKKFSFHPFYVSILDAFGFPFEENVSISISKDNSYLYGEKRGKIYAFENIPEGDYLLKINYKNFELHRNIHIPCEPLKIEIPIVYPVKVKVYDNRGIAIKARVKFERNGKEFETKELPPGKYRINVYSGKKASMEKYISTNEKIDIVINKNSWILYACIFSIAFASIFFIYRKNYIAFVITMLSISITLRWWHAGNANLYIMPPSMIEFYSSYGKIISLPSLLKYSLILTLILFISSIVLSIIKKYKYSIFPLIASISIFIYSIHKLAKYTTGSIYGHGLLNNAMQTWGMGIGFYIAIIYAILIVGLIINEVRRSR
;
A
#
# COMPACT_ATOMS: atom_id res chain seq x y z
N TYR A 1 34.52 -39.81 -3.82
CA TYR A 1 35.48 -39.51 -4.91
C TYR A 1 35.22 -38.19 -5.65
N PHE A 2 33.98 -37.72 -5.86
CA PHE A 2 33.71 -36.41 -6.49
C PHE A 2 33.26 -35.28 -5.51
N ALA A 3 33.15 -35.56 -4.21
CA ALA A 3 32.79 -34.55 -3.20
C ALA A 3 34.02 -33.86 -2.59
N ASP A 4 35.13 -34.59 -2.39
CA ASP A 4 36.37 -34.03 -1.84
C ASP A 4 37.12 -33.13 -2.84
N SER A 5 36.86 -33.28 -4.15
CA SER A 5 37.47 -32.41 -5.17
C SER A 5 36.77 -31.05 -5.30
N LEU A 6 35.50 -30.94 -4.87
CA LEU A 6 34.75 -29.68 -4.96
C LEU A 6 35.12 -28.74 -3.80
N LYS A 7 35.30 -29.30 -2.60
CA LYS A 7 35.70 -28.55 -1.41
C LYS A 7 37.11 -27.98 -1.54
N ASN A 8 38.04 -28.76 -2.10
CA ASN A 8 39.37 -28.27 -2.44
C ASN A 8 39.35 -27.16 -3.51
N PHE A 9 38.41 -27.19 -4.46
CA PHE A 9 38.29 -26.16 -5.49
C PHE A 9 37.69 -24.86 -4.95
N GLU A 10 36.71 -24.94 -4.04
CA GLU A 10 36.18 -23.77 -3.33
C GLU A 10 37.22 -23.15 -2.39
N ASP A 11 38.01 -23.97 -1.69
CA ASP A 11 39.08 -23.50 -0.81
C ASP A 11 40.25 -22.90 -1.61
N GLU A 12 40.63 -23.48 -2.76
CA GLU A 12 41.61 -22.89 -3.68
C GLU A 12 41.09 -21.61 -4.36
N ALA A 13 39.81 -21.55 -4.74
CA ALA A 13 39.20 -20.35 -5.31
C ALA A 13 39.09 -19.23 -4.26
N ALA A 14 38.74 -19.55 -3.00
CA ALA A 14 38.70 -18.61 -1.90
C ALA A 14 40.12 -18.11 -1.53
N ALA A 15 41.12 -19.00 -1.53
CA ALA A 15 42.52 -18.62 -1.33
C ALA A 15 43.05 -17.74 -2.47
N PHE A 16 42.71 -18.05 -3.73
CA PHE A 16 43.07 -17.24 -4.89
C PHE A 16 42.34 -15.89 -4.90
N PHE A 17 41.06 -15.84 -4.51
CA PHE A 17 40.29 -14.60 -4.41
C PHE A 17 40.81 -13.72 -3.27
N ASN A 18 41.17 -14.31 -2.12
CA ASN A 18 41.81 -13.60 -1.01
C ASN A 18 43.23 -13.15 -1.36
N PHE A 19 44.00 -13.95 -2.10
CA PHE A 19 45.32 -13.57 -2.60
C PHE A 19 45.23 -12.47 -3.67
N TYR A 20 44.25 -12.53 -4.57
CA TYR A 20 43.96 -11.49 -5.56
C TYR A 20 43.47 -10.20 -4.89
N LYS A 21 42.62 -10.30 -3.85
CA LYS A 21 42.16 -9.17 -3.05
C LYS A 21 43.30 -8.55 -2.24
N TYR A 22 44.17 -9.37 -1.65
CA TYR A 22 45.39 -8.93 -0.96
C TYR A 22 46.39 -8.25 -1.91
N ARG A 23 46.53 -8.77 -3.14
CA ARG A 23 47.38 -8.18 -4.18
C ARG A 23 46.78 -6.89 -4.73
N LYS A 24 45.46 -6.82 -4.91
CA LYS A 24 44.73 -5.62 -5.36
C LYS A 24 44.64 -4.53 -4.28
N GLU A 25 44.60 -4.90 -3.00
CA GLU A 25 44.70 -3.99 -1.86
C GLU A 25 46.15 -3.50 -1.64
N LYS A 26 47.17 -4.29 -2.00
CA LYS A 26 48.58 -3.84 -2.05
C LYS A 26 48.91 -3.00 -3.29
N GLU A 27 48.19 -3.17 -4.40
CA GLU A 27 48.39 -2.43 -5.66
C GLU A 27 47.47 -1.20 -5.79
N MET A 28 46.49 -1.00 -4.91
CA MET A 28 45.88 0.32 -4.72
C MET A 28 46.88 1.20 -3.97
N LYS A 29 47.46 2.18 -4.68
CA LYS A 29 47.96 3.40 -4.05
C LYS A 29 46.80 4.00 -3.26
N ILE A 30 46.66 3.62 -2.00
CA ILE A 30 45.83 4.37 -1.07
C ILE A 30 46.54 5.71 -0.98
N GLU A 31 45.92 6.78 -1.48
CA GLU A 31 46.45 8.12 -1.31
C GLU A 31 46.62 8.36 0.19
N SER A 32 47.86 8.25 0.64
CA SER A 32 48.27 8.49 2.01
C SER A 32 48.55 9.97 2.11
N HIS A 33 47.78 10.64 2.96
CA HIS A 33 47.95 12.05 3.23
C HIS A 33 48.72 12.21 4.53
N LYS A 34 49.60 13.20 4.54
CA LYS A 34 50.42 13.53 5.69
C LYS A 34 49.62 14.35 6.69
N LEU A 35 49.48 13.83 7.90
CA LEU A 35 48.92 14.52 9.05
C LEU A 35 50.02 14.99 10.00
N ASP A 36 50.29 16.30 9.98
CA ASP A 36 51.23 16.95 10.90
C ASP A 36 50.49 17.50 12.12
N VAL A 37 50.68 16.86 13.27
CA VAL A 37 50.11 17.27 14.56
C VAL A 37 51.10 18.17 15.29
N VAL A 38 50.80 19.46 15.38
CA VAL A 38 51.55 20.43 16.19
C VAL A 38 50.86 20.60 17.53
N ILE A 39 51.61 20.38 18.61
CA ILE A 39 51.10 20.40 19.98
C ILE A 39 51.45 21.74 20.63
N HIS A 40 50.44 22.45 21.10
CA HIS A 40 50.60 23.68 21.85
C HIS A 40 50.25 23.43 23.30
N SER A 41 51.25 23.23 24.16
CA SER A 41 51.03 22.96 25.58
C SER A 41 51.92 23.81 26.49
N PHE A 42 51.41 24.17 27.65
CA PHE A 42 52.19 24.80 28.72
C PHE A 42 52.99 23.77 29.55
N LEU A 43 52.76 22.47 29.35
CA LEU A 43 53.37 21.40 30.13
C LEU A 43 54.75 21.01 29.53
N PRO A 44 55.82 20.89 30.34
CA PRO A 44 57.17 20.58 29.86
C PRO A 44 57.43 19.08 29.63
N PHE A 45 56.39 18.25 29.55
CA PHE A 45 56.52 16.79 29.53
C PHE A 45 56.63 16.23 28.11
N ARG A 46 57.24 15.03 27.98
CA ARG A 46 57.14 14.24 26.74
C ARG A 46 55.68 13.87 26.49
N MET A 47 55.22 14.11 25.27
CA MET A 47 53.84 13.91 24.85
C MET A 47 53.75 12.75 23.87
N LYS A 48 52.75 11.91 24.06
CA LYS A 48 52.42 10.76 23.25
C LYS A 48 51.17 11.12 22.44
N VAL A 49 51.24 10.97 21.12
CA VAL A 49 50.12 11.23 20.21
C VAL A 49 49.64 9.90 19.69
N GLU A 50 48.35 9.63 19.89
CA GLU A 50 47.66 8.47 19.36
C GLU A 50 46.64 8.93 18.32
N VAL A 51 46.53 8.21 17.22
CA VAL A 51 45.52 8.43 16.19
C VAL A 51 44.59 7.23 16.17
N TRP A 52 43.29 7.49 16.24
CA TRP A 52 42.25 6.47 16.32
C TRP A 52 41.27 6.58 15.15
N ARG A 53 40.81 5.43 14.65
CA ARG A 53 39.75 5.31 13.63
C ARG A 53 38.81 4.19 14.05
N ASN A 54 37.50 4.46 14.11
CA ASN A 54 36.46 3.48 14.46
C ASN A 54 36.84 2.61 15.68
N GLU A 55 37.22 3.26 16.79
CA GLU A 55 37.59 2.61 18.06
C GLU A 55 38.89 1.78 18.05
N SER A 56 39.61 1.75 16.92
CA SER A 56 40.93 1.13 16.80
C SER A 56 42.04 2.17 16.71
N MET A 57 43.16 1.94 17.41
CA MET A 57 44.35 2.77 17.30
C MET A 57 45.07 2.44 15.99
N VAL A 58 45.26 3.45 15.14
CA VAL A 58 45.88 3.31 13.81
C VAL A 58 47.30 3.89 13.74
N GLY A 59 47.71 4.66 14.74
CA GLY A 59 49.06 5.19 14.82
C GLY A 59 49.40 5.73 16.20
N GLU A 60 50.66 5.57 16.60
CA GLU A 60 51.19 6.10 17.86
C GLU A 60 52.57 6.69 17.60
N ALA A 61 52.81 7.90 18.11
CA ALA A 61 54.12 8.54 18.04
C ALA A 61 54.42 9.36 19.29
N MET A 62 55.68 9.35 19.72
CA MET A 62 56.19 10.31 20.70
C MET A 62 56.47 11.64 19.99
N ALA A 63 55.84 12.71 20.46
CA ALA A 63 56.01 14.04 19.88
C ALA A 63 57.44 14.54 20.10
N ARG A 64 58.18 14.77 19.01
CA ARG A 64 59.49 15.40 19.03
C ARG A 64 59.32 16.90 18.83
N PHE A 65 59.85 17.72 19.75
CA PHE A 65 59.68 19.18 19.73
C PHE A 65 58.22 19.62 19.57
N ARG A 66 57.30 18.92 20.25
CA ARG A 66 55.85 19.16 20.18
C ARG A 66 55.25 18.98 18.78
N ARG A 67 55.85 18.12 17.94
CA ARG A 67 55.29 17.71 16.65
C ARG A 67 55.28 16.19 16.52
N ALA A 68 54.24 15.67 15.90
CA ALA A 68 54.12 14.28 15.46
C ALA A 68 53.55 14.26 14.04
N SER A 69 54.10 13.41 13.18
CA SER A 69 53.69 13.31 11.78
C SER A 69 53.27 11.89 11.50
N PHE A 70 52.14 11.72 10.80
CA PHE A 70 51.59 10.42 10.44
C PHE A 70 51.20 10.42 8.97
N ASP A 71 51.52 9.34 8.25
CA ASP A 71 51.01 9.10 6.90
C ASP A 71 49.80 8.18 7.02
N LEU A 72 48.62 8.71 6.75
CA LEU A 72 47.34 8.04 6.99
C LEU A 72 46.48 8.08 5.73
N PRO A 73 45.68 7.05 5.48
CA PRO A 73 44.76 7.06 4.35
C PRO A 73 43.61 8.05 4.57
N GLU A 74 42.82 8.32 3.54
CA GLU A 74 41.64 9.17 3.69
C GLU A 74 40.63 8.61 4.70
N GLY A 75 40.10 9.50 5.55
CA GLY A 75 39.13 9.12 6.56
C GLY A 75 38.96 10.11 7.71
N SER A 76 38.06 9.75 8.63
CA SER A 76 37.84 10.49 9.87
C SER A 76 38.62 9.84 11.01
N TYR A 77 39.41 10.66 11.70
CA TYR A 77 40.32 10.27 12.76
C TYR A 77 40.09 11.07 14.03
N ILE A 78 40.45 10.47 15.16
CA ILE A 78 40.53 11.15 16.46
C ILE A 78 41.99 11.15 16.87
N VAL A 79 42.60 12.32 16.94
CA VAL A 79 43.96 12.49 17.48
C VAL A 79 43.84 12.75 18.96
N LYS A 80 44.45 11.90 19.79
CA LYS A 80 44.50 12.02 21.25
C LYS A 80 45.93 12.23 21.71
N ILE A 81 46.13 13.12 22.67
CA ILE A 81 47.45 13.48 23.18
C ILE A 81 47.51 13.20 24.68
N TYR A 82 48.58 12.53 25.09
CA TYR A 82 48.83 12.13 26.46
C TYR A 82 50.17 12.66 26.95
N ALA A 83 50.25 13.11 28.20
CA ALA A 83 51.49 13.42 28.90
C ALA A 83 51.55 12.59 30.19
N ARG A 84 52.64 11.84 30.42
CA ARG A 84 52.79 10.92 31.58
C ARG A 84 51.56 10.00 31.76
N ASN A 85 51.07 9.43 30.66
CA ASN A 85 49.86 8.59 30.58
C ASN A 85 48.54 9.29 30.99
N ARG A 86 48.52 10.61 31.13
CA ARG A 86 47.29 11.40 31.33
C ARG A 86 46.86 12.04 30.03
N PHE A 87 45.58 11.96 29.71
CA PHE A 87 44.99 12.61 28.55
C PHE A 87 44.99 14.14 28.72
N ILE A 88 45.49 14.86 27.73
CA ILE A 88 45.72 16.33 27.78
C ILE A 88 45.18 17.08 26.55
N GLY A 89 44.60 16.38 25.58
CA GLY A 89 43.96 17.02 24.44
C GLY A 89 43.51 16.02 23.39
N GLU A 90 42.46 16.38 22.66
CA GLU A 90 42.00 15.65 21.49
C GLU A 90 41.62 16.61 20.37
N ARG A 91 41.63 16.07 19.15
CA ARG A 91 41.10 16.76 17.98
C ARG A 91 40.55 15.74 16.98
N PHE A 92 39.31 15.96 16.57
CA PHE A 92 38.71 15.25 15.45
C PHE A 92 39.23 15.83 14.14
N VAL A 93 39.64 14.96 13.23
CA VAL A 93 40.23 15.36 11.94
C VAL A 93 39.64 14.51 10.84
N LYS A 94 39.05 15.16 9.85
CA LYS A 94 38.72 14.52 8.58
C LYS A 94 39.87 14.77 7.60
N LEU A 95 40.60 13.72 7.25
CA LEU A 95 41.78 13.76 6.39
C LEU A 95 41.35 13.40 4.96
N ASN A 96 41.39 14.40 4.07
CA ASN A 96 41.09 14.26 2.64
C ASN A 96 42.25 14.79 1.77
N ASP A 97 43.30 15.30 2.41
CA ASP A 97 44.47 16.00 1.86
C ASP A 97 45.52 16.12 2.98
N ASP A 98 46.77 16.45 2.64
CA ASP A 98 47.82 16.73 3.62
C ASP A 98 47.37 17.84 4.58
N LYS A 99 47.26 17.52 5.87
CA LYS A 99 46.77 18.47 6.88
C LYS A 99 47.77 18.68 7.99
N LYS A 100 47.99 19.95 8.30
CA LYS A 100 48.64 20.38 9.54
C LYS A 100 47.57 20.80 10.54
N ILE A 101 47.49 20.08 11.65
CA ILE A 101 46.57 20.39 12.74
C ILE A 101 47.32 20.94 13.93
N HIS A 102 46.70 21.88 14.62
CA HIS A 102 47.21 22.46 15.86
C HIS A 102 46.36 21.94 17.02
N VAL A 103 46.92 21.09 17.86
CA VAL A 103 46.21 20.57 19.03
C VAL A 103 46.72 21.32 20.24
N PHE A 104 45.86 22.17 20.79
CA PHE A 104 46.18 22.85 22.02
C PHE A 104 45.89 21.93 23.20
N CYS A 105 46.93 21.66 24.00
CA CYS A 105 46.86 20.75 25.13
C CYS A 105 46.96 21.52 26.44
N SER A 106 45.85 21.54 27.16
CA SER A 106 45.73 22.02 28.53
C SER A 106 45.51 20.84 29.49
N PHE A 107 45.27 21.13 30.76
CA PHE A 107 44.68 20.11 31.63
C PHE A 107 43.29 19.70 31.11
N GLU A 108 42.84 18.50 31.47
CA GLU A 108 41.50 17.99 31.17
C GLU A 108 40.48 18.61 32.15
N GLY A 109 39.47 19.29 31.61
CA GLY A 109 38.32 19.79 32.33
C GLY A 109 37.19 18.78 32.38
N LYS A 110 36.42 18.87 33.45
CA LYS A 110 35.21 18.07 33.65
C LYS A 110 34.02 19.01 33.75
N LEU A 111 33.08 18.82 32.83
CA LEU A 111 31.75 19.39 32.88
C LEU A 111 30.79 18.31 33.34
N VAL A 112 30.19 18.51 34.51
CA VAL A 112 29.11 17.64 34.99
C VAL A 112 27.79 18.28 34.57
N VAL A 113 26.97 17.55 33.82
CA VAL A 113 25.64 18.00 33.43
C VAL A 113 24.64 17.12 34.15
N ASN A 114 23.94 17.69 35.13
CA ASN A 114 22.86 17.02 35.85
C ASN A 114 21.56 17.27 35.08
N THR A 115 21.02 16.22 34.47
CA THR A 115 19.87 16.29 33.55
C THR A 115 19.09 14.97 33.56
N ASN A 116 17.87 14.97 33.01
CA ASN A 116 17.08 13.74 32.91
C ASN A 116 17.77 12.69 32.02
N ASP A 117 17.49 11.42 32.27
CA ASP A 117 18.06 10.29 31.52
C ASP A 117 17.67 10.30 30.04
N GLY A 118 18.59 9.80 29.20
CA GLY A 118 18.40 9.72 27.75
C GLY A 118 18.58 11.04 27.01
N ILE A 119 18.90 12.15 27.69
CA ILE A 119 19.31 13.40 27.06
C ILE A 119 20.78 13.28 26.61
N GLU A 120 21.03 13.62 25.34
CA GLU A 120 22.37 13.73 24.78
C GLU A 120 22.95 15.10 25.09
N ALA A 121 24.09 15.15 25.77
CA ALA A 121 24.86 16.36 25.98
C ALA A 121 26.02 16.40 24.97
N ILE A 122 26.09 17.47 24.20
CA ILE A 122 27.07 17.67 23.13
C ILE A 122 27.82 18.97 23.42
N LEU A 123 29.13 18.89 23.55
CA LEU A 123 30.01 20.04 23.68
C LEU A 123 30.63 20.35 22.31
N LEU A 124 30.44 21.57 21.84
CA LEU A 124 30.88 22.05 20.54
C LEU A 124 31.94 23.15 20.73
N ASP A 125 32.95 23.18 19.85
CA ASP A 125 33.86 24.32 19.67
C ASP A 125 33.65 24.96 18.28
N GLU A 126 34.51 25.90 17.90
CA GLU A 126 34.49 26.54 16.57
C GLU A 126 34.75 25.56 15.42
N ASN A 127 35.31 24.38 15.71
CA ASN A 127 35.72 23.39 14.72
C ASN A 127 34.81 22.15 14.68
N GLY A 128 33.84 22.02 15.59
CA GLY A 128 32.85 20.94 15.60
C GLY A 128 32.58 20.34 16.98
N ILE A 129 32.27 19.04 17.02
CA ILE A 129 31.96 18.31 18.26
C ILE A 129 33.27 17.95 18.96
N VAL A 130 33.38 18.35 20.22
CA VAL A 130 34.52 18.04 21.09
C VAL A 130 34.18 16.84 21.97
N ALA A 131 33.04 16.86 22.64
CA ALA A 131 32.62 15.73 23.49
C ALA A 131 31.13 15.47 23.31
N LYS A 132 30.74 14.20 23.33
CA LYS A 132 29.34 13.77 23.32
C LYS A 132 29.15 12.64 24.32
N ASN A 133 28.12 12.74 25.15
CA ASN A 133 27.73 11.66 26.03
C ASN A 133 26.22 11.74 26.32
N THR A 134 25.61 10.61 26.66
CA THR A 134 24.19 10.52 27.01
C THR A 134 24.07 10.45 28.53
N SER A 135 23.03 11.08 29.07
CA SER A 135 22.73 11.02 30.51
C SER A 135 22.20 9.66 30.92
N SER A 136 22.81 9.12 31.98
CA SER A 136 22.41 7.90 32.69
C SER A 136 22.51 8.16 34.19
N ASP A 137 21.53 7.69 34.97
CA ASP A 137 21.43 7.92 36.42
C ASP A 137 21.34 9.41 36.81
N GLY A 138 20.73 10.23 35.95
CA GLY A 138 20.44 11.65 36.21
C GLY A 138 21.60 12.62 35.97
N TYR A 139 22.73 12.15 35.43
CA TYR A 139 23.84 13.01 35.05
C TYR A 139 24.66 12.46 33.88
N THR A 140 25.48 13.33 33.29
CA THR A 140 26.53 12.94 32.36
C THR A 140 27.79 13.77 32.56
N ILE A 141 28.94 13.20 32.24
CA ILE A 141 30.23 13.85 32.38
C ILE A 141 30.82 14.02 30.99
N LEU A 142 31.06 15.27 30.60
CA LEU A 142 31.82 15.63 29.40
C LEU A 142 33.21 16.07 29.81
N LYS A 143 34.21 15.59 29.09
CA LYS A 143 35.61 15.96 29.32
C LYS A 143 36.14 16.70 28.11
N ALA A 144 36.76 17.85 28.35
CA ALA A 144 37.33 18.69 27.30
C ALA A 144 38.47 19.56 27.84
N PRO A 145 39.38 20.07 27.01
CA PRO A 145 40.47 20.97 27.42
C PRO A 145 40.00 22.19 28.28
N LEU A 146 40.68 22.51 29.39
CA LEU A 146 40.44 23.74 30.15
C LEU A 146 40.77 25.01 29.34
N PHE A 147 40.19 26.13 29.75
CA PHE A 147 40.51 27.47 29.28
C PHE A 147 40.09 27.80 27.83
N TYR A 148 39.06 27.10 27.34
CA TYR A 148 38.43 27.39 26.05
C TYR A 148 36.95 27.68 26.23
N LYS A 149 36.42 28.44 25.26
CA LYS A 149 34.99 28.71 25.11
C LYS A 149 34.36 27.55 24.34
N TYR A 150 33.30 27.00 24.90
CA TYR A 150 32.53 25.90 24.32
C TYR A 150 31.05 26.28 24.24
N ARG A 151 30.33 25.64 23.32
CA ARG A 151 28.87 25.67 23.27
C ARG A 151 28.33 24.31 23.70
N LEU A 152 27.61 24.29 24.81
CA LEU A 152 26.92 23.09 25.28
C LEU A 152 25.53 23.06 24.65
N ARG A 153 25.21 21.95 23.99
CA ARG A 153 23.90 21.64 23.43
C ARG A 153 23.35 20.40 24.11
N LEU A 154 22.16 20.52 24.69
CA LEU A 154 21.39 19.38 25.22
C LEU A 154 20.30 19.04 24.21
N SER A 155 20.25 17.79 23.78
CA SER A 155 19.27 17.32 22.80
C SER A 155 18.59 16.02 23.22
N TYR A 156 17.31 15.86 22.88
CA TYR A 156 16.53 14.66 23.14
C TYR A 156 15.76 14.24 21.89
N LYS A 157 15.99 13.00 21.42
CA LYS A 157 15.40 12.47 20.16
C LYS A 157 15.56 13.43 18.97
N GLY A 158 16.69 14.13 18.89
CA GLY A 158 17.00 15.13 17.85
C GLY A 158 16.53 16.56 18.15
N PHE A 159 15.60 16.77 19.08
CA PHE A 159 15.17 18.11 19.47
C PHE A 159 16.21 18.81 20.34
N ILE A 160 16.51 20.07 20.04
CA ILE A 160 17.38 20.91 20.86
C ILE A 160 16.55 21.44 22.03
N LEU A 161 16.98 21.13 23.26
CA LEU A 161 16.28 21.55 24.48
C LEU A 161 16.93 22.79 25.10
N TYR A 162 18.25 22.88 25.02
CA TYR A 162 19.02 23.95 25.63
C TYR A 162 20.35 24.12 24.91
N GLU A 163 20.76 25.37 24.72
CA GLU A 163 22.04 25.72 24.14
C GLU A 163 22.63 26.92 24.90
N THR A 164 23.88 26.81 25.33
CA THR A 164 24.56 27.91 26.05
C THR A 164 26.05 27.90 25.77
N GLU A 165 26.67 29.06 25.92
CA GLU A 165 28.11 29.22 25.83
C GLU A 165 28.74 29.18 27.23
N LEU A 166 29.81 28.41 27.39
CA LEU A 166 30.49 28.22 28.66
C LEU A 166 32.00 28.19 28.52
N TYR A 167 32.69 28.35 29.65
CA TYR A 167 34.14 28.28 29.74
C TYR A 167 34.51 27.28 30.85
N LEU A 168 35.43 26.36 30.57
CA LEU A 168 35.92 25.36 31.55
C LEU A 168 37.11 25.93 32.32
N PRO A 169 37.13 25.77 33.66
CA PRO A 169 37.82 24.57 34.13
C PRO A 169 37.00 23.53 34.92
N HIS A 170 36.04 23.95 35.77
CA HIS A 170 35.11 23.04 36.44
C HIS A 170 33.75 23.73 36.59
N ARG A 171 32.73 23.21 35.89
CA ARG A 171 31.35 23.68 36.00
C ARG A 171 30.44 22.47 36.18
N SER A 172 29.47 22.63 37.06
CA SER A 172 28.29 21.78 37.11
C SER A 172 27.13 22.58 36.55
N ILE A 173 26.39 22.01 35.59
CA ILE A 173 25.16 22.60 35.07
C ILE A 173 24.03 21.66 35.44
N GLU A 174 23.07 22.17 36.22
CA GLU A 174 21.82 21.46 36.48
C GLU A 174 20.72 22.01 35.59
N LYS A 175 20.18 21.14 34.75
CA LYS A 175 19.02 21.46 33.91
C LYS A 175 18.11 20.26 33.81
N LYS A 176 16.93 20.37 34.43
CA LYS A 176 15.86 19.38 34.33
C LYS A 176 14.80 19.85 33.35
N PHE A 177 14.25 18.91 32.60
CA PHE A 177 13.18 19.15 31.63
C PHE A 177 11.95 18.35 32.01
N SER A 178 10.78 18.96 31.79
CA SER A 178 9.49 18.31 31.94
C SER A 178 9.16 17.54 30.67
N PHE A 179 8.74 16.28 30.83
CA PHE A 179 8.32 15.42 29.73
C PHE A 179 6.85 15.05 29.91
N HIS A 180 6.09 15.16 28.82
CA HIS A 180 4.66 14.93 28.83
C HIS A 180 4.26 13.96 27.71
N PRO A 181 3.26 13.10 27.93
CA PRO A 181 2.62 12.38 26.85
C PRO A 181 1.71 13.32 26.07
N PHE A 182 1.65 13.14 24.76
CA PHE A 182 0.74 13.88 23.88
C PHE A 182 -0.05 12.89 23.01
N TYR A 183 -1.36 13.08 22.95
CA TYR A 183 -2.29 12.18 22.26
C TYR A 183 -3.11 12.92 21.21
N VAL A 184 -3.23 12.32 20.02
CA VAL A 184 -4.02 12.85 18.91
C VAL A 184 -5.03 11.81 18.46
N SER A 185 -6.31 12.18 18.38
CA SER A 185 -7.34 11.37 17.75
C SER A 185 -7.78 12.02 16.44
N ILE A 186 -7.76 11.25 15.36
CA ILE A 186 -8.22 11.71 14.04
C ILE A 186 -9.66 11.29 13.82
N LEU A 187 -10.48 12.26 13.45
CA LEU A 187 -11.86 12.12 13.04
C LEU A 187 -11.98 12.39 11.53
N ASP A 188 -12.98 11.79 10.90
CA ASP A 188 -13.35 12.07 9.52
C ASP A 188 -14.38 13.21 9.42
N ALA A 189 -14.77 13.54 8.19
CA ALA A 189 -15.78 14.56 7.89
C ALA A 189 -17.17 14.32 8.52
N PHE A 190 -17.46 13.10 8.99
CA PHE A 190 -18.71 12.76 9.69
C PHE A 190 -18.52 12.67 11.21
N GLY A 191 -17.35 13.05 11.73
CA GLY A 191 -17.01 13.01 13.15
C GLY A 191 -16.76 11.60 13.68
N PHE A 192 -16.55 10.60 12.82
CA PHE A 192 -16.18 9.25 13.24
C PHE A 192 -14.67 9.04 13.26
N PRO A 193 -14.15 8.09 14.04
CA PRO A 193 -12.72 7.76 14.03
C PRO A 193 -12.24 7.39 12.62
N PHE A 194 -11.15 8.01 12.19
CA PHE A 194 -10.56 7.76 10.89
C PHE A 194 -9.91 6.37 10.85
N GLU A 195 -10.43 5.49 9.98
CA GLU A 195 -10.05 4.08 9.96
C GLU A 195 -8.68 3.84 9.30
N GLU A 196 -8.29 4.68 8.34
CA GLU A 196 -7.02 4.53 7.63
C GLU A 196 -5.80 4.94 8.47
N ASN A 197 -4.62 4.49 8.05
CA ASN A 197 -3.36 4.93 8.63
C ASN A 197 -3.02 6.32 8.07
N VAL A 198 -2.72 7.23 8.98
CA VAL A 198 -2.31 8.60 8.68
C VAL A 198 -0.91 8.77 9.24
N SER A 199 -0.04 9.44 8.48
CA SER A 199 1.27 9.80 8.99
C SER A 199 1.11 11.05 9.85
N ILE A 200 1.38 10.92 11.16
CA ILE A 200 1.39 12.06 12.08
C ILE A 200 2.82 12.23 12.58
N SER A 201 3.32 13.46 12.50
CA SER A 201 4.60 13.82 13.09
C SER A 201 4.52 15.16 13.81
N ILE A 202 5.33 15.32 14.84
CA ILE A 202 5.63 16.63 15.43
C ILE A 202 7.01 17.05 14.96
N SER A 203 7.17 18.35 14.72
CA SER A 203 8.44 18.92 14.26
C SER A 203 8.83 20.16 15.04
N LYS A 204 10.13 20.29 15.32
CA LYS A 204 10.78 21.42 15.98
C LYS A 204 12.24 21.44 15.54
N ASP A 205 12.76 22.60 15.17
CA ASP A 205 14.16 22.82 14.78
C ASP A 205 14.70 21.82 13.74
N ASN A 206 13.93 21.59 12.67
CA ASN A 206 14.21 20.64 11.57
C ASN A 206 14.26 19.14 11.96
N SER A 207 13.96 18.81 13.21
CA SER A 207 13.79 17.42 13.66
C SER A 207 12.33 17.01 13.62
N TYR A 208 12.08 15.72 13.34
CA TYR A 208 10.76 15.13 13.20
C TYR A 208 10.64 13.91 14.09
N LEU A 209 9.52 13.79 14.79
CA LEU A 209 9.18 12.60 15.54
C LEU A 209 7.79 12.11 15.12
N TYR A 210 7.69 10.83 14.77
CA TYR A 210 6.44 10.22 14.32
C TYR A 210 5.65 9.64 15.50
N GLY A 211 4.33 9.78 15.44
CA GLY A 211 3.42 9.25 16.45
C GLY A 211 3.18 7.76 16.27
N GLU A 212 3.10 7.02 17.38
CA GLU A 212 2.77 5.59 17.37
C GLU A 212 1.26 5.41 17.35
N LYS A 213 0.73 4.63 16.38
CA LYS A 213 -0.71 4.34 16.31
C LYS A 213 -1.08 3.27 17.33
N ARG A 214 -1.86 3.65 18.36
CA ARG A 214 -2.43 2.75 19.37
C ARG A 214 -3.95 2.70 19.21
N GLY A 215 -4.42 1.76 18.40
CA GLY A 215 -5.84 1.64 18.07
C GLY A 215 -6.37 2.85 17.29
N LYS A 216 -7.19 3.68 17.94
CA LYS A 216 -7.84 4.88 17.34
C LYS A 216 -7.13 6.19 17.65
N ILE A 217 -6.05 6.15 18.44
CA ILE A 217 -5.27 7.33 18.83
C ILE A 217 -3.82 7.18 18.37
N TYR A 218 -3.16 8.32 18.19
CA TYR A 218 -1.73 8.40 17.97
C TYR A 218 -1.08 8.97 19.23
N ALA A 219 -0.11 8.23 19.76
CA ALA A 219 0.56 8.54 21.01
C ALA A 219 1.99 9.01 20.74
N PHE A 220 2.37 10.08 21.44
CA PHE A 220 3.71 10.63 21.49
C PHE A 220 4.16 10.57 22.95
N GLU A 221 5.09 9.69 23.27
CA GLU A 221 5.58 9.49 24.64
C GLU A 221 6.88 10.23 24.90
N ASN A 222 6.99 10.77 26.12
CA ASN A 222 8.15 11.49 26.62
C ASN A 222 8.53 12.67 25.71
N ILE A 223 7.58 13.57 25.43
CA ILE A 223 7.85 14.77 24.64
C ILE A 223 8.21 15.93 25.56
N PRO A 224 9.29 16.69 25.28
CA PRO A 224 9.63 17.86 26.07
C PRO A 224 8.55 18.94 25.99
N GLU A 225 8.48 19.78 27.01
CA GLU A 225 7.66 21.00 27.00
C GLU A 225 8.12 21.99 25.92
N GLY A 226 7.16 22.62 25.23
CA GLY A 226 7.42 23.68 24.26
C GLY A 226 6.48 23.70 23.04
N ASP A 227 6.80 24.55 22.08
CA ASP A 227 6.05 24.71 20.83
C ASP A 227 6.53 23.75 19.74
N TYR A 228 5.57 23.09 19.10
CA TYR A 228 5.79 22.13 18.03
C TYR A 228 4.84 22.38 16.87
N LEU A 229 5.28 22.03 15.66
CA LEU A 229 4.42 21.97 14.48
C LEU A 229 3.97 20.53 14.26
N LEU A 230 2.70 20.25 14.48
CA LEU A 230 2.04 18.99 14.16
C LEU A 230 1.74 18.93 12.66
N LYS A 231 2.24 17.90 11.99
CA LYS A 231 2.01 17.60 10.57
C LYS A 231 1.25 16.30 10.43
N ILE A 232 0.15 16.34 9.68
CA ILE A 232 -0.73 15.21 9.42
C ILE A 232 -0.84 15.03 7.92
N ASN A 233 -0.35 13.89 7.43
CA ASN A 233 -0.29 13.59 6.02
C ASN A 233 -1.09 12.32 5.71
N TYR A 234 -2.03 12.45 4.78
CA TYR A 234 -2.82 11.35 4.27
C TYR A 234 -3.01 11.48 2.76
N LYS A 235 -2.40 10.57 1.99
CA LYS A 235 -2.33 10.66 0.51
C LYS A 235 -1.83 12.05 0.08
N ASN A 236 -2.65 12.82 -0.62
CA ASN A 236 -2.32 14.16 -1.11
C ASN A 236 -2.80 15.28 -0.18
N PHE A 237 -3.35 14.93 0.98
CA PHE A 237 -3.80 15.90 1.98
C PHE A 237 -2.73 16.07 3.05
N GLU A 238 -2.36 17.32 3.29
CA GLU A 238 -1.43 17.72 4.34
C GLU A 238 -2.10 18.78 5.22
N LEU A 239 -2.00 18.60 6.54
CA LEU A 239 -2.51 19.54 7.52
C LEU A 239 -1.42 19.86 8.55
N HIS A 240 -1.21 21.16 8.75
CA HIS A 240 -0.22 21.70 9.65
C HIS A 240 -0.89 22.48 10.78
N ARG A 241 -0.51 22.21 12.03
CA ARG A 241 -1.07 22.89 13.20
C ARG A 241 0.01 23.14 14.26
N ASN A 242 0.11 24.39 14.73
CA ASN A 242 0.97 24.71 15.86
C ASN A 242 0.31 24.20 17.16
N ILE A 243 1.10 23.53 17.99
CA ILE A 243 0.70 23.00 19.29
C ILE A 243 1.73 23.39 20.35
N HIS A 244 1.26 23.61 21.57
CA HIS A 244 2.12 23.82 22.74
C HIS A 244 1.94 22.60 23.67
N ILE A 245 3.04 21.97 24.08
CA ILE A 245 3.03 20.82 24.99
C ILE A 245 3.54 21.32 26.35
N PRO A 246 2.88 21.01 27.48
CA PRO A 246 1.74 20.10 27.62
C PRO A 246 0.42 20.67 27.08
N CYS A 247 -0.39 19.82 26.46
CA CYS A 247 -1.76 20.13 26.06
C CYS A 247 -2.69 18.95 26.31
N GLU A 248 -3.99 19.24 26.37
CA GLU A 248 -5.02 18.21 26.40
C GLU A 248 -5.03 17.37 25.12
N PRO A 249 -5.54 16.11 25.18
CA PRO A 249 -5.67 15.26 24.00
C PRO A 249 -6.42 15.95 22.87
N LEU A 250 -5.77 16.02 21.69
CA LEU A 250 -6.26 16.81 20.58
C LEU A 250 -7.15 15.96 19.65
N LYS A 251 -8.32 16.49 19.31
CA LYS A 251 -9.19 15.92 18.27
C LYS A 251 -9.06 16.74 16.98
N ILE A 252 -8.78 16.07 15.87
CA ILE A 252 -8.59 16.71 14.56
C ILE A 252 -9.51 16.06 13.54
N GLU A 253 -10.33 16.87 12.88
CA GLU A 253 -11.20 16.44 11.79
C GLU A 253 -10.50 16.61 10.44
N ILE A 254 -10.49 15.53 9.65
CA ILE A 254 -9.97 15.53 8.28
C ILE A 254 -11.16 15.61 7.31
N PRO A 255 -11.28 16.71 6.54
CA PRO A 255 -12.44 16.96 5.67
C PRO A 255 -12.30 16.24 4.31
N ILE A 256 -11.84 14.98 4.31
CA ILE A 256 -11.67 14.21 3.08
C ILE A 256 -12.92 13.39 2.80
N VAL A 257 -13.46 13.56 1.60
CA VAL A 257 -14.60 12.82 1.10
C VAL A 257 -14.34 12.34 -0.32
N TYR A 258 -14.90 11.18 -0.67
CA TYR A 258 -14.82 10.62 -2.02
C TYR A 258 -16.22 10.52 -2.64
N PRO A 259 -16.42 11.01 -3.88
CA PRO A 259 -17.65 10.79 -4.62
C PRO A 259 -17.84 9.29 -4.97
N VAL A 260 -18.98 8.75 -4.57
CA VAL A 260 -19.42 7.38 -4.85
C VAL A 260 -20.65 7.39 -5.75
N LYS A 261 -20.53 6.74 -6.90
CA LYS A 261 -21.63 6.61 -7.88
C LYS A 261 -22.17 5.18 -7.83
N VAL A 262 -23.35 5.01 -7.25
CA VAL A 262 -24.05 3.71 -7.20
C VAL A 262 -25.02 3.62 -8.37
N LYS A 263 -24.88 2.60 -9.21
CA LYS A 263 -25.86 2.22 -10.22
C LYS A 263 -26.56 0.95 -9.78
N VAL A 264 -27.88 0.98 -9.85
CA VAL A 264 -28.72 -0.15 -9.45
C VAL A 264 -29.30 -0.81 -10.69
N TYR A 265 -29.26 -2.14 -10.72
CA TYR A 265 -29.80 -2.96 -11.79
C TYR A 265 -30.82 -3.95 -11.25
N ASP A 266 -31.76 -4.34 -12.09
CA ASP A 266 -32.65 -5.46 -11.81
C ASP A 266 -31.89 -6.80 -11.92
N ASN A 267 -32.59 -7.91 -11.62
CA ASN A 267 -31.99 -9.23 -11.64
C ASN A 267 -31.55 -9.76 -13.03
N ARG A 268 -31.71 -8.94 -14.09
CA ARG A 268 -31.21 -9.22 -15.44
C ARG A 268 -30.18 -8.21 -15.92
N GLY A 269 -29.75 -7.27 -15.07
CA GLY A 269 -28.75 -6.29 -15.43
C GLY A 269 -29.30 -5.07 -16.17
N ILE A 270 -30.61 -4.82 -16.11
CA ILE A 270 -31.24 -3.60 -16.64
C ILE A 270 -31.20 -2.52 -15.56
N ALA A 271 -30.72 -1.32 -15.92
CA ALA A 271 -30.62 -0.22 -14.96
C ALA A 271 -32.00 0.25 -14.47
N ILE A 272 -32.13 0.43 -13.17
CA ILE A 272 -33.36 0.89 -12.51
C ILE A 272 -33.06 2.07 -11.58
N LYS A 273 -34.07 2.91 -11.36
CA LYS A 273 -34.02 3.95 -10.32
C LYS A 273 -34.41 3.32 -8.98
N ALA A 274 -33.56 3.47 -7.99
CA ALA A 274 -33.80 3.02 -6.61
C ALA A 274 -33.21 4.04 -5.63
N ARG A 275 -33.79 4.12 -4.42
CA ARG A 275 -33.25 4.94 -3.34
C ARG A 275 -32.06 4.21 -2.72
N VAL A 276 -30.91 4.86 -2.67
CA VAL A 276 -29.68 4.32 -2.08
C VAL A 276 -29.36 5.13 -0.84
N LYS A 277 -29.13 4.45 0.27
CA LYS A 277 -28.64 5.05 1.52
C LYS A 277 -27.34 4.35 1.94
N PHE A 278 -26.45 5.11 2.54
CA PHE A 278 -25.21 4.59 3.11
C PHE A 278 -25.35 4.56 4.62
N GLU A 279 -24.98 3.46 5.25
CA GLU A 279 -25.05 3.28 6.69
C GLU A 279 -23.64 3.05 7.24
N ARG A 280 -23.26 3.81 8.26
CA ARG A 280 -22.00 3.62 9.00
C ARG A 280 -22.23 3.90 10.48
N ASN A 281 -21.75 2.99 11.34
CA ASN A 281 -21.95 3.05 12.79
C ASN A 281 -23.42 3.30 13.20
N GLY A 282 -24.37 2.68 12.49
CA GLY A 282 -25.80 2.82 12.75
C GLY A 282 -26.46 4.13 12.30
N LYS A 283 -25.70 5.08 11.71
CA LYS A 283 -26.25 6.30 11.11
C LYS A 283 -26.41 6.13 9.60
N GLU A 284 -27.54 6.60 9.07
CA GLU A 284 -27.83 6.61 7.62
C GLU A 284 -27.51 7.96 6.98
N PHE A 285 -26.95 7.93 5.77
CA PHE A 285 -26.54 9.08 4.97
C PHE A 285 -27.07 8.93 3.54
N GLU A 286 -27.56 10.02 2.95
CA GLU A 286 -28.03 10.06 1.55
C GLU A 286 -27.07 10.81 0.62
N THR A 287 -25.96 11.32 1.17
CA THR A 287 -24.95 12.01 0.37
C THR A 287 -24.18 11.04 -0.52
N LYS A 288 -23.70 11.54 -1.65
CA LYS A 288 -22.84 10.81 -2.59
C LYS A 288 -21.36 10.97 -2.26
N GLU A 289 -21.03 11.85 -1.34
CA GLU A 289 -19.65 12.13 -0.91
C GLU A 289 -19.45 11.52 0.47
N LEU A 290 -18.57 10.53 0.54
CA LEU A 290 -18.38 9.71 1.74
C LEU A 290 -16.92 9.77 2.18
N PRO A 291 -16.63 10.04 3.46
CA PRO A 291 -15.28 9.91 3.98
C PRO A 291 -14.79 8.46 3.92
N PRO A 292 -13.48 8.22 3.91
CA PRO A 292 -12.96 6.87 3.89
C PRO A 292 -13.43 6.03 5.09
N GLY A 293 -13.84 4.79 4.83
CA GLY A 293 -14.34 3.89 5.87
C GLY A 293 -15.19 2.73 5.34
N LYS A 294 -15.60 1.87 6.26
CA LYS A 294 -16.50 0.74 5.94
C LYS A 294 -17.96 1.18 5.99
N TYR A 295 -18.66 1.06 4.86
CA TYR A 295 -20.07 1.41 4.72
C TYR A 295 -20.91 0.20 4.38
N ARG A 296 -22.15 0.21 4.87
CA ARG A 296 -23.22 -0.66 4.41
C ARG A 296 -24.12 0.11 3.45
N ILE A 297 -24.09 -0.26 2.19
CA ILE A 297 -24.86 0.34 1.11
C ILE A 297 -26.22 -0.36 1.07
N ASN A 298 -27.26 0.38 1.43
CA ASN A 298 -28.63 -0.10 1.50
C ASN A 298 -29.41 0.43 0.29
N VAL A 299 -29.90 -0.48 -0.54
CA VAL A 299 -30.72 -0.16 -1.72
C VAL A 299 -32.18 -0.54 -1.43
N TYR A 300 -33.08 0.43 -1.56
CA TYR A 300 -34.51 0.27 -1.31
C TYR A 300 -35.28 0.24 -2.64
N SER A 301 -35.81 -0.94 -2.98
CA SER A 301 -36.69 -1.14 -4.13
C SER A 301 -37.61 -2.34 -3.87
N GLY A 302 -38.54 -2.17 -2.92
CA GLY A 302 -39.39 -3.25 -2.40
C GLY A 302 -38.71 -3.98 -1.23
N LYS A 303 -37.78 -4.90 -1.52
CA LYS A 303 -36.93 -5.53 -0.49
C LYS A 303 -35.61 -4.75 -0.34
N LYS A 304 -35.10 -4.68 0.90
CA LYS A 304 -33.81 -4.06 1.22
C LYS A 304 -32.69 -4.98 0.74
N ALA A 305 -31.85 -4.48 -0.16
CA ALA A 305 -30.58 -5.12 -0.52
C ALA A 305 -29.44 -4.40 0.19
N SER A 306 -28.57 -5.14 0.88
CA SER A 306 -27.51 -4.56 1.70
C SER A 306 -26.15 -5.13 1.30
N MET A 307 -25.22 -4.25 0.94
CA MET A 307 -23.85 -4.61 0.58
C MET A 307 -22.86 -3.88 1.49
N GLU A 308 -21.94 -4.60 2.11
CA GLU A 308 -20.83 -3.95 2.83
C GLU A 308 -19.66 -3.71 1.89
N LYS A 309 -19.13 -2.49 1.90
CA LYS A 309 -17.96 -2.13 1.11
C LYS A 309 -17.11 -1.09 1.83
N TYR A 310 -15.80 -1.25 1.71
CA TYR A 310 -14.84 -0.25 2.13
C TYR A 310 -14.63 0.78 1.02
N ILE A 311 -14.81 2.07 1.34
CA ILE A 311 -14.63 3.18 0.41
C ILE A 311 -13.37 3.93 0.82
N SER A 312 -12.41 4.05 -0.10
CA SER A 312 -11.13 4.76 0.11
C SER A 312 -10.73 5.66 -1.05
N THR A 313 -11.49 5.64 -2.14
CA THR A 313 -11.26 6.41 -3.37
C THR A 313 -12.59 6.67 -4.09
N ASN A 314 -12.52 7.38 -5.21
CA ASN A 314 -13.68 7.61 -6.08
C ASN A 314 -14.11 6.28 -6.72
N GLU A 315 -15.32 5.83 -6.39
CA GLU A 315 -15.80 4.51 -6.82
C GLU A 315 -17.11 4.56 -7.62
N LYS A 316 -17.20 3.66 -8.59
CA LYS A 316 -18.46 3.29 -9.26
C LYS A 316 -18.85 1.91 -8.76
N ILE A 317 -20.06 1.78 -8.20
CA ILE A 317 -20.54 0.54 -7.60
C ILE A 317 -21.81 0.12 -8.34
N ASP A 318 -21.76 -1.07 -8.94
CA ASP A 318 -22.89 -1.69 -9.61
C ASP A 318 -23.54 -2.72 -8.66
N ILE A 319 -24.80 -2.48 -8.26
CA ILE A 319 -25.56 -3.37 -7.39
C ILE A 319 -26.77 -3.91 -8.15
N VAL A 320 -26.92 -5.22 -8.15
CA VAL A 320 -28.10 -5.91 -8.69
C VAL A 320 -29.05 -6.21 -7.53
N ILE A 321 -30.34 -5.95 -7.71
CA ILE A 321 -31.36 -6.34 -6.73
C ILE A 321 -32.17 -7.53 -7.26
N ASN A 322 -32.63 -8.39 -6.34
CA ASN A 322 -33.54 -9.48 -6.69
C ASN A 322 -34.98 -8.98 -6.86
N LYS A 323 -35.15 -8.03 -7.77
CA LYS A 323 -36.44 -7.51 -8.21
C LYS A 323 -36.54 -7.79 -9.71
N ASN A 324 -37.57 -8.51 -10.10
CA ASN A 324 -37.90 -8.67 -11.51
C ASN A 324 -38.50 -7.36 -12.05
N SER A 325 -38.05 -6.91 -13.22
CA SER A 325 -38.72 -5.80 -13.92
C SER A 325 -40.08 -6.25 -14.43
N TRP A 326 -41.12 -5.45 -14.16
CA TRP A 326 -42.48 -5.70 -14.67
C TRP A 326 -42.51 -5.77 -16.20
N ILE A 327 -41.60 -5.03 -16.86
CA ILE A 327 -41.44 -5.02 -18.32
C ILE A 327 -41.05 -6.40 -18.83
N LEU A 328 -40.17 -7.11 -18.10
CA LEU A 328 -39.76 -8.46 -18.49
C LEU A 328 -40.90 -9.46 -18.37
N TYR A 329 -41.72 -9.36 -17.32
CA TYR A 329 -42.90 -10.19 -17.19
C TYR A 329 -43.94 -9.88 -18.27
N ALA A 330 -44.16 -8.61 -18.58
CA ALA A 330 -45.03 -8.20 -19.68
C ALA A 330 -44.55 -8.81 -21.00
N CYS A 331 -43.25 -8.70 -21.32
CA CYS A 331 -42.67 -9.30 -22.53
C CYS A 331 -42.84 -10.83 -22.55
N ILE A 332 -42.48 -11.53 -21.48
CA ILE A 332 -42.61 -13.00 -21.40
C ILE A 332 -44.07 -13.42 -21.54
N PHE A 333 -44.99 -12.71 -20.86
CA PHE A 333 -46.42 -13.00 -20.92
C PHE A 333 -46.99 -12.73 -22.32
N SER A 334 -46.63 -11.62 -22.96
CA SER A 334 -47.03 -11.33 -24.34
C SER A 334 -46.54 -12.38 -25.32
N ILE A 335 -45.29 -12.84 -25.18
CA ILE A 335 -44.74 -13.88 -26.07
C ILE A 335 -45.39 -15.24 -25.78
N ALA A 336 -45.67 -15.57 -24.51
CA ALA A 336 -46.39 -16.78 -24.14
C ALA A 336 -47.83 -16.79 -24.69
N PHE A 337 -48.55 -15.67 -24.56
CA PHE A 337 -49.89 -15.50 -25.12
C PHE A 337 -49.89 -15.62 -26.65
N ALA A 338 -48.93 -14.97 -27.32
CA ALA A 338 -48.74 -15.12 -28.77
C ALA A 338 -48.45 -16.58 -29.15
N SER A 339 -47.65 -17.29 -28.36
CA SER A 339 -47.35 -18.71 -28.59
C SER A 339 -48.62 -19.57 -28.52
N ILE A 340 -49.47 -19.38 -27.50
CA ILE A 340 -50.75 -20.10 -27.35
C ILE A 340 -51.70 -19.76 -28.51
N PHE A 341 -51.80 -18.48 -28.87
CA PHE A 341 -52.62 -18.02 -29.99
C PHE A 341 -52.19 -18.67 -31.32
N PHE A 342 -50.89 -18.77 -31.59
CA PHE A 342 -50.38 -19.41 -32.80
C PHE A 342 -50.58 -20.92 -32.82
N ILE A 343 -50.49 -21.60 -31.66
CA ILE A 343 -50.89 -23.01 -31.54
C ILE A 343 -52.37 -23.18 -31.89
N TYR A 344 -53.25 -22.34 -31.32
CA TYR A 344 -54.69 -22.39 -31.57
C TYR A 344 -55.03 -22.16 -33.06
N ARG A 345 -54.33 -21.22 -33.70
CA ARG A 345 -54.42 -20.96 -35.14
C ARG A 345 -53.75 -22.03 -36.03
N LYS A 346 -53.18 -23.10 -35.43
CA LYS A 346 -52.39 -24.14 -36.11
C LYS A 346 -51.22 -23.58 -36.94
N ASN A 347 -50.73 -22.39 -36.59
CA ASN A 347 -49.58 -21.76 -37.22
C ASN A 347 -48.30 -22.13 -36.45
N TYR A 348 -47.88 -23.38 -36.62
CA TYR A 348 -46.74 -23.95 -35.89
C TYR A 348 -45.42 -23.20 -36.13
N ILE A 349 -45.25 -22.56 -37.29
CA ILE A 349 -44.06 -21.77 -37.60
C ILE A 349 -43.97 -20.54 -36.69
N ALA A 350 -45.07 -19.78 -36.59
CA ALA A 350 -45.10 -18.59 -35.76
C ALA A 350 -44.89 -18.95 -34.27
N PHE A 351 -45.43 -20.08 -33.82
CA PHE A 351 -45.15 -20.63 -32.50
C PHE A 351 -43.66 -20.95 -32.26
N VAL A 352 -42.98 -21.54 -33.26
CA VAL A 352 -41.55 -21.85 -33.17
C VAL A 352 -40.73 -20.56 -33.06
N ILE A 353 -41.08 -19.50 -33.80
CA ILE A 353 -40.43 -18.18 -33.71
C ILE A 353 -40.63 -17.53 -32.33
N THR A 354 -41.84 -17.60 -31.75
CA THR A 354 -42.10 -17.04 -30.42
C THR A 354 -41.33 -17.79 -29.33
N MET A 355 -41.20 -19.11 -29.42
CA MET A 355 -40.36 -19.91 -28.52
C MET A 355 -38.88 -19.49 -28.54
N LEU A 356 -38.32 -19.22 -29.73
CA LEU A 356 -36.95 -18.71 -29.84
C LEU A 356 -36.80 -17.33 -29.19
N SER A 357 -37.82 -16.48 -29.31
CA SER A 357 -37.81 -15.16 -28.69
C SER A 357 -37.80 -15.27 -27.15
N ILE A 358 -38.52 -16.23 -26.57
CA ILE A 358 -38.47 -16.51 -25.13
C ILE A 358 -37.07 -16.98 -24.71
N SER A 359 -36.44 -17.87 -25.48
CA SER A 359 -35.11 -18.43 -25.19
C SER A 359 -34.06 -17.36 -24.88
N ILE A 360 -34.00 -16.29 -25.67
CA ILE A 360 -33.01 -15.21 -25.52
C ILE A 360 -33.17 -14.47 -24.19
N THR A 361 -34.39 -14.42 -23.65
CA THR A 361 -34.68 -13.74 -22.38
C THR A 361 -34.32 -14.57 -21.14
N LEU A 362 -34.21 -15.89 -21.28
CA LEU A 362 -33.94 -16.79 -20.17
C LEU A 362 -32.44 -16.89 -19.88
N ARG A 363 -32.08 -17.56 -18.77
CA ARG A 363 -30.67 -17.88 -18.48
C ARG A 363 -30.13 -18.90 -19.49
N TRP A 364 -28.92 -18.67 -19.98
CA TRP A 364 -28.25 -19.51 -20.98
C TRP A 364 -27.19 -20.42 -20.38
N TRP A 365 -26.57 -20.00 -19.29
CA TRP A 365 -25.64 -20.80 -18.51
C TRP A 365 -25.69 -20.37 -17.04
N HIS A 366 -25.36 -21.26 -16.12
CA HIS A 366 -25.22 -20.94 -14.71
C HIS A 366 -24.01 -21.65 -14.10
N ALA A 367 -23.45 -21.05 -13.06
CA ALA A 367 -22.50 -21.69 -12.17
C ALA A 367 -22.79 -21.26 -10.72
N GLY A 368 -23.36 -22.18 -9.94
CA GLY A 368 -23.84 -21.87 -8.61
C GLY A 368 -24.85 -20.72 -8.61
N ASN A 369 -24.49 -19.63 -7.93
CA ASN A 369 -25.33 -18.43 -7.86
C ASN A 369 -25.09 -17.44 -9.02
N ALA A 370 -24.16 -17.73 -9.92
CA ALA A 370 -23.90 -16.90 -11.09
C ALA A 370 -24.77 -17.34 -12.28
N ASN A 371 -25.54 -16.41 -12.83
CA ASN A 371 -26.34 -16.62 -14.03
C ASN A 371 -25.79 -15.80 -15.20
N LEU A 372 -25.69 -16.42 -16.36
CA LEU A 372 -25.30 -15.79 -17.61
C LEU A 372 -26.52 -15.61 -18.53
N TYR A 373 -26.69 -14.38 -19.01
CA TYR A 373 -27.75 -13.98 -19.93
C TYR A 373 -27.15 -13.49 -21.24
N ILE A 374 -27.84 -13.78 -22.35
CA ILE A 374 -27.51 -13.22 -23.67
C ILE A 374 -28.18 -11.86 -23.87
N MET A 375 -29.32 -11.59 -23.22
CA MET A 375 -30.04 -10.31 -23.32
C MET A 375 -30.45 -9.76 -21.94
N PRO A 376 -29.86 -8.64 -21.48
CA PRO A 376 -28.61 -8.06 -21.99
C PRO A 376 -27.41 -8.98 -21.72
N PRO A 377 -26.35 -8.94 -22.55
CA PRO A 377 -25.13 -9.74 -22.33
C PRO A 377 -24.49 -9.39 -20.98
N SER A 378 -24.73 -10.25 -19.98
CA SER A 378 -24.31 -9.99 -18.61
C SER A 378 -24.22 -11.28 -17.81
N MET A 379 -23.27 -11.31 -16.88
CA MET A 379 -23.14 -12.36 -15.88
C MET A 379 -23.39 -11.75 -14.51
N ILE A 380 -24.35 -12.30 -13.78
CA ILE A 380 -24.82 -11.76 -12.51
C ILE A 380 -24.64 -12.82 -11.44
N GLU A 381 -23.86 -12.50 -10.42
CA GLU A 381 -23.67 -13.34 -9.24
C GLU A 381 -24.62 -12.88 -8.14
N PHE A 382 -25.43 -13.80 -7.61
CA PHE A 382 -26.36 -13.50 -6.53
C PHE A 382 -25.82 -13.92 -5.16
N TYR A 383 -26.00 -13.02 -4.20
CA TYR A 383 -25.82 -13.25 -2.77
C TYR A 383 -27.20 -13.23 -2.08
N SER A 384 -27.21 -13.37 -0.76
CA SER A 384 -28.44 -13.51 0.04
C SER A 384 -29.44 -12.36 -0.16
N SER A 385 -28.97 -11.11 -0.24
CA SER A 385 -29.83 -9.91 -0.34
C SER A 385 -29.55 -9.04 -1.56
N TYR A 386 -28.45 -9.24 -2.27
CA TYR A 386 -28.03 -8.44 -3.43
C TYR A 386 -27.35 -9.32 -4.48
N GLY A 387 -27.13 -8.80 -5.67
CA GLY A 387 -26.28 -9.41 -6.69
C GLY A 387 -25.25 -8.42 -7.21
N LYS A 388 -24.28 -8.93 -7.95
CA LYS A 388 -23.19 -8.15 -8.56
C LYS A 388 -23.06 -8.52 -10.03
N ILE A 389 -22.90 -7.51 -10.88
CA ILE A 389 -22.53 -7.72 -12.28
C ILE A 389 -21.04 -8.06 -12.31
N ILE A 390 -20.72 -9.24 -12.83
CA ILE A 390 -19.34 -9.65 -13.03
C ILE A 390 -18.83 -8.97 -14.31
N SER A 391 -17.68 -8.31 -14.20
CA SER A 391 -16.97 -7.77 -15.35
C SER A 391 -16.42 -8.91 -16.19
N LEU A 392 -17.09 -9.21 -17.30
CA LEU A 392 -16.63 -10.23 -18.25
C LEU A 392 -15.39 -9.74 -19.02
N PRO A 393 -14.44 -10.65 -19.36
CA PRO A 393 -13.39 -10.34 -20.32
C PRO A 393 -13.98 -9.78 -21.62
N SER A 394 -13.31 -8.79 -22.21
CA SER A 394 -13.81 -8.06 -23.39
C SER A 394 -14.20 -8.99 -24.53
N LEU A 395 -13.35 -9.97 -24.85
CA LEU A 395 -13.59 -10.99 -25.89
C LEU A 395 -14.85 -11.81 -25.62
N LEU A 396 -15.09 -12.23 -24.37
CA LEU A 396 -16.29 -12.98 -24.00
C LEU A 396 -17.54 -12.12 -24.11
N LYS A 397 -17.46 -10.85 -23.72
CA LYS A 397 -18.58 -9.90 -23.91
C LYS A 397 -18.91 -9.72 -25.39
N TYR A 398 -17.90 -9.59 -26.26
CA TYR A 398 -18.11 -9.47 -27.70
C TYR A 398 -18.66 -10.73 -28.32
N SER A 399 -18.22 -11.92 -27.87
CA SER A 399 -18.78 -13.17 -28.37
C SER A 399 -20.26 -13.31 -27.98
N LEU A 400 -20.65 -12.92 -26.77
CA LEU A 400 -22.06 -12.89 -26.36
C LEU A 400 -22.90 -11.89 -27.18
N ILE A 401 -22.39 -10.69 -27.45
CA ILE A 401 -23.06 -9.73 -28.33
C ILE A 401 -23.22 -10.31 -29.75
N LEU A 402 -22.19 -10.97 -30.29
CA LEU A 402 -22.25 -11.62 -31.60
C LEU A 402 -23.28 -12.74 -31.61
N THR A 403 -23.34 -13.57 -30.55
CA THR A 403 -24.38 -14.61 -30.43
C THR A 403 -25.79 -14.01 -30.43
N LEU A 404 -26.00 -12.89 -29.71
CA LEU A 404 -27.28 -12.18 -29.72
C LEU A 404 -27.65 -11.67 -31.11
N ILE A 405 -26.72 -11.04 -31.84
CA ILE A 405 -26.96 -10.50 -33.19
C ILE A 405 -27.31 -11.64 -34.17
N LEU A 406 -26.58 -12.75 -34.13
CA LEU A 406 -26.87 -13.91 -34.96
C LEU A 406 -28.22 -14.55 -34.62
N PHE A 407 -28.59 -14.58 -33.33
CA PHE A 407 -29.92 -15.02 -32.90
C PHE A 407 -31.04 -14.15 -33.46
N ILE A 408 -30.90 -12.83 -33.35
CA ILE A 408 -31.88 -11.88 -33.89
C ILE A 408 -31.98 -12.02 -35.41
N SER A 409 -30.85 -12.17 -36.10
CA SER A 409 -30.82 -12.40 -37.55
C SER A 409 -31.60 -13.67 -37.94
N SER A 410 -31.44 -14.76 -37.18
CA SER A 410 -32.22 -15.98 -37.37
C SER A 410 -33.72 -15.75 -37.20
N ILE A 411 -34.14 -15.04 -36.13
CA ILE A 411 -35.55 -14.69 -35.90
C ILE A 411 -36.11 -13.89 -37.08
N VAL A 412 -35.40 -12.86 -37.53
CA VAL A 412 -35.83 -11.98 -38.64
C VAL A 412 -35.97 -12.78 -39.94
N LEU A 413 -35.00 -13.63 -40.28
CA LEU A 413 -35.05 -14.47 -41.47
C LEU A 413 -36.23 -15.47 -41.42
N SER A 414 -36.52 -16.02 -40.24
CA SER A 414 -37.69 -16.88 -40.04
C SER A 414 -39.02 -16.13 -40.22
N ILE A 415 -39.11 -14.87 -39.75
CA ILE A 415 -40.33 -14.04 -39.93
C ILE A 415 -40.60 -13.77 -41.42
N ILE A 416 -39.56 -13.51 -42.21
CA ILE A 416 -39.65 -13.27 -43.67
C ILE A 416 -39.79 -14.59 -44.46
N LYS A 417 -40.00 -15.72 -43.76
CA LYS A 417 -40.16 -17.06 -44.35
C LYS A 417 -38.95 -17.56 -45.15
N LYS A 418 -37.75 -17.08 -44.81
CA LYS A 418 -36.47 -17.49 -45.42
C LYS A 418 -35.78 -18.56 -44.55
N TYR A 419 -36.50 -19.64 -44.22
CA TYR A 419 -36.08 -20.65 -43.24
C TYR A 419 -34.74 -21.32 -43.58
N LYS A 420 -34.50 -21.61 -44.87
CA LYS A 420 -33.23 -22.17 -45.36
C LYS A 420 -32.02 -21.31 -44.98
N TYR A 421 -32.19 -20.00 -44.93
CA TYR A 421 -31.12 -19.06 -44.55
C TYR A 421 -31.07 -18.80 -43.04
N SER A 422 -32.20 -18.96 -42.35
CA SER A 422 -32.31 -18.78 -40.89
C SER A 422 -31.47 -19.76 -40.08
N ILE A 423 -31.18 -20.95 -40.62
CA ILE A 423 -30.45 -22.00 -39.90
C ILE A 423 -28.96 -21.69 -39.74
N PHE A 424 -28.33 -21.03 -40.72
CA PHE A 424 -26.91 -20.69 -40.67
C PHE A 424 -26.55 -19.78 -39.49
N PRO A 425 -27.20 -18.62 -39.28
CA PRO A 425 -26.88 -17.78 -38.13
C PRO A 425 -27.25 -18.45 -36.80
N LEU A 426 -28.26 -19.32 -36.78
CA LEU A 426 -28.63 -20.08 -35.58
C LEU A 426 -27.52 -21.04 -35.14
N ILE A 427 -27.05 -21.89 -36.06
CA ILE A 427 -25.98 -22.86 -35.79
C ILE A 427 -24.71 -22.11 -35.40
N ALA A 428 -24.34 -21.07 -36.17
CA ALA A 428 -23.18 -20.24 -35.84
C ALA A 428 -23.29 -19.65 -34.42
N SER A 429 -24.47 -19.14 -34.03
CA SER A 429 -24.69 -18.59 -32.69
C SER A 429 -24.52 -19.63 -31.58
N ILE A 430 -25.11 -20.82 -31.74
CA ILE A 430 -24.97 -21.92 -30.78
C ILE A 430 -23.50 -22.35 -30.67
N SER A 431 -22.80 -22.51 -31.80
CA SER A 431 -21.40 -22.91 -31.83
C SER A 431 -20.48 -21.88 -31.15
N ILE A 432 -20.66 -20.59 -31.46
CA ILE A 432 -19.89 -19.50 -30.83
C ILE A 432 -20.16 -19.46 -29.32
N PHE A 433 -21.41 -19.63 -28.90
CA PHE A 433 -21.77 -19.68 -27.48
C PHE A 433 -21.07 -20.84 -26.77
N ILE A 434 -21.20 -22.07 -27.29
CA ILE A 434 -20.57 -23.26 -26.70
C ILE A 434 -19.05 -23.08 -26.61
N TYR A 435 -18.41 -22.59 -27.68
CA TYR A 435 -16.97 -22.34 -27.67
C TYR A 435 -16.57 -21.31 -26.61
N SER A 436 -17.33 -20.22 -26.50
CA SER A 436 -17.09 -19.15 -25.53
C SER A 436 -17.22 -19.66 -24.09
N ILE A 437 -18.27 -20.43 -23.80
CA ILE A 437 -18.47 -21.04 -22.48
C ILE A 437 -17.44 -22.12 -22.19
N HIS A 438 -17.04 -22.92 -23.17
CA HIS A 438 -15.97 -23.88 -22.99
C HIS A 438 -14.67 -23.21 -22.54
N LYS A 439 -14.30 -22.10 -23.18
CA LYS A 439 -13.11 -21.32 -22.80
C LYS A 439 -13.26 -20.72 -21.41
N LEU A 440 -14.40 -20.11 -21.07
CA LEU A 440 -14.66 -19.59 -19.72
C LEU A 440 -14.57 -20.71 -18.67
N ALA A 441 -15.32 -21.79 -18.89
CA ALA A 441 -15.45 -22.91 -17.99
C ALA A 441 -14.12 -23.61 -17.71
N LYS A 442 -13.25 -23.74 -18.72
CA LYS A 442 -11.89 -24.31 -18.54
C LYS A 442 -11.09 -23.60 -17.45
N TYR A 443 -11.26 -22.28 -17.29
CA TYR A 443 -10.54 -21.49 -16.29
C TYR A 443 -11.33 -21.27 -15.00
N THR A 444 -12.66 -21.40 -15.01
CA THR A 444 -13.50 -21.16 -13.82
C THR A 444 -13.91 -22.45 -13.11
N THR A 445 -14.50 -23.39 -13.84
CA THR A 445 -15.18 -24.58 -13.29
C THR A 445 -14.54 -25.89 -13.76
N GLY A 446 -13.49 -25.82 -14.60
CA GLY A 446 -12.83 -26.96 -15.26
C GLY A 446 -13.63 -27.53 -16.44
N SER A 447 -14.96 -27.55 -16.35
CA SER A 447 -15.88 -28.13 -17.36
C SER A 447 -17.14 -27.29 -17.56
N ILE A 448 -17.81 -27.46 -18.71
CA ILE A 448 -19.07 -26.76 -19.05
C ILE A 448 -20.22 -27.22 -18.15
N TYR A 449 -20.22 -28.50 -17.78
CA TYR A 449 -21.20 -29.14 -16.90
C TYR A 449 -20.50 -29.81 -15.74
N GLY A 450 -21.06 -29.72 -14.55
CA GLY A 450 -20.50 -30.39 -13.39
C GLY A 450 -21.19 -30.05 -12.09
N HIS A 451 -20.72 -30.73 -11.06
CA HIS A 451 -21.08 -30.53 -9.67
C HIS A 451 -19.78 -30.56 -8.86
N GLY A 452 -19.65 -29.69 -7.86
CA GLY A 452 -18.44 -29.63 -7.08
C GLY A 452 -18.43 -28.47 -6.09
N LEU A 453 -17.35 -28.36 -5.34
CA LEU A 453 -17.15 -27.29 -4.37
C LEU A 453 -16.67 -26.02 -5.08
N LEU A 454 -17.56 -25.02 -5.13
CA LEU A 454 -17.25 -23.65 -5.53
C LEU A 454 -17.40 -22.77 -4.30
N ASN A 455 -16.34 -22.04 -3.92
CA ASN A 455 -16.31 -21.19 -2.72
C ASN A 455 -16.78 -21.91 -1.44
N ASN A 456 -16.27 -23.13 -1.20
CA ASN A 456 -16.61 -23.98 -0.05
C ASN A 456 -18.09 -24.38 0.06
N ALA A 457 -18.89 -24.20 -1.01
CA ALA A 457 -20.26 -24.66 -1.10
C ALA A 457 -20.40 -25.65 -2.27
N MET A 458 -21.16 -26.72 -2.05
CA MET A 458 -21.49 -27.66 -3.14
C MET A 458 -22.43 -26.97 -4.12
N GLN A 459 -22.00 -26.82 -5.37
CA GLN A 459 -22.71 -26.09 -6.40
C GLN A 459 -22.74 -26.87 -7.71
N THR A 460 -23.73 -26.55 -8.55
CA THR A 460 -23.88 -27.13 -9.90
C THR A 460 -23.71 -26.05 -10.95
N TRP A 461 -23.13 -26.44 -12.09
CA TRP A 461 -22.99 -25.58 -13.26
C TRP A 461 -23.38 -26.33 -14.53
N GLY A 462 -23.92 -25.58 -15.48
CA GLY A 462 -24.45 -26.16 -16.71
C GLY A 462 -25.22 -25.17 -17.56
N MET A 463 -25.69 -25.66 -18.71
CA MET A 463 -26.51 -24.87 -19.61
C MET A 463 -27.88 -24.56 -19.00
N GLY A 464 -28.36 -23.36 -19.27
CA GLY A 464 -29.65 -22.88 -18.82
C GLY A 464 -30.79 -23.25 -19.75
N ILE A 465 -32.02 -23.03 -19.28
CA ILE A 465 -33.26 -23.31 -20.03
C ILE A 465 -33.29 -22.58 -21.37
N GLY A 466 -32.75 -21.36 -21.46
CA GLY A 466 -32.68 -20.60 -22.71
C GLY A 466 -31.91 -21.36 -23.79
N PHE A 467 -30.76 -21.94 -23.44
CA PHE A 467 -29.94 -22.72 -24.38
C PHE A 467 -30.67 -23.97 -24.89
N TYR A 468 -31.34 -24.71 -24.01
CA TYR A 468 -32.08 -25.91 -24.42
C TYR A 468 -33.25 -25.59 -25.35
N ILE A 469 -33.99 -24.49 -25.11
CA ILE A 469 -35.05 -24.04 -26.01
C ILE A 469 -34.49 -23.67 -27.40
N ALA A 470 -33.31 -23.06 -27.46
CA ALA A 470 -32.66 -22.75 -28.73
C ALA A 470 -32.27 -24.01 -29.53
N ILE A 471 -31.84 -25.08 -28.85
CA ILE A 471 -31.57 -26.37 -29.51
C ILE A 471 -32.86 -26.99 -30.05
N ILE A 472 -33.93 -27.00 -29.25
CA ILE A 472 -35.23 -27.53 -29.69
C ILE A 472 -35.72 -26.76 -30.93
N TYR A 473 -35.58 -25.44 -30.92
CA TYR A 473 -35.89 -24.61 -32.08
C TYR A 473 -35.06 -24.98 -33.32
N ALA A 474 -33.75 -25.21 -33.15
CA ALA A 474 -32.88 -25.64 -34.26
C ALA A 474 -33.38 -26.95 -34.90
N ILE A 475 -33.76 -27.93 -34.07
CA ILE A 475 -34.32 -29.21 -34.53
C ILE A 475 -35.64 -29.00 -35.28
N LEU A 476 -36.54 -28.16 -34.74
CA LEU A 476 -37.84 -27.88 -35.36
C LEU A 476 -37.70 -27.14 -36.70
N ILE A 477 -36.76 -26.20 -36.82
CA ILE A 477 -36.48 -25.53 -38.10
C ILE A 477 -35.95 -26.50 -39.14
N VAL A 478 -35.05 -27.41 -38.77
CA VAL A 478 -34.56 -28.45 -39.70
C VAL A 478 -35.74 -29.28 -40.22
N GLY A 479 -36.63 -29.71 -39.32
CA GLY A 479 -37.83 -30.45 -39.69
C GLY A 479 -38.74 -29.68 -40.65
N LEU A 480 -38.91 -28.37 -40.42
CA LEU A 480 -39.68 -27.49 -41.31
C LEU A 480 -39.03 -27.38 -42.71
N ILE A 481 -37.72 -27.19 -42.77
CA ILE A 481 -36.98 -27.11 -44.04
C ILE A 481 -37.10 -28.42 -44.82
N ILE A 482 -36.97 -29.58 -44.16
CA ILE A 482 -37.11 -30.90 -44.81
C ILE A 482 -38.52 -31.06 -45.39
N ASN A 483 -39.56 -30.67 -44.64
CA ASN A 483 -40.94 -30.74 -45.10
C ASN A 483 -41.20 -29.80 -46.29
N GLU A 484 -40.64 -28.59 -46.27
CA GLU A 484 -40.74 -27.63 -47.37
C GLU A 484 -40.03 -28.15 -48.64
N VAL A 485 -38.84 -28.73 -48.51
CA VAL A 485 -38.14 -29.37 -49.63
C VAL A 485 -38.94 -30.55 -50.20
N ARG A 486 -39.54 -31.38 -49.34
CA ARG A 486 -40.39 -32.50 -49.76
C ARG A 486 -41.69 -32.08 -50.46
N ARG A 487 -42.24 -30.91 -50.14
CA ARG A 487 -43.44 -30.36 -50.82
C ARG A 487 -43.11 -29.62 -52.11
N SER A 488 -41.86 -29.20 -52.30
CA SER A 488 -41.38 -28.52 -53.51
C SER A 488 -40.87 -29.46 -54.60
N ARG A 489 -40.63 -30.74 -54.24
CA ARG A 489 -40.45 -31.86 -55.17
C ARG A 489 -41.80 -32.56 -55.32
#